data_AF-A0A0U5IGA7-F1
#
_entry.id   AF-A0A0U5IGA7-F1
#
_cell.length_a   1.000
_cell.length_b   1.000
_cell.length_c   1.000
_cell.angle_alpha   90.00
_cell.angle_beta   90.00
_cell.angle_gamma   90.00
#
_symmetry.space_group_name_H-M   'P 1'
#
loop_
_entity.id
_entity.type
_entity.pdbx_description
1 polymer ?
#
loop_
_entity_poly.entity_id
_entity_poly.type
_entity_poly.pdbx_seq_one_letter_code
_entity_poly.pdbx_strand_id
1 'polypeptide(L)'
;MASSTRDEVLRHLQVTGYIQPALHKQTHAPAPDEITHELYRAYIRPVHDVGGEYDVPIRYEEKEEEIWELNTFATCECLAWRGVWNAEERRRRQNVDVGQTAYLGLPYYGRWLLTAARILVDKQYVTLTELVNKIEEVKNRYEQSAPR
;
A
#
# COMPACT_ATOMS: atom_id res chain seq x y z
N MET A 1 -3.03 -39.71 6.58
CA MET A 1 -1.59 -39.53 6.24
C MET A 1 -1.35 -38.91 4.84
N ALA A 2 -2.37 -38.37 4.15
CA ALA A 2 -2.22 -37.79 2.81
C ALA A 2 -1.96 -36.26 2.78
N SER A 3 -2.06 -35.57 3.92
CA SER A 3 -1.91 -34.09 3.99
C SER A 3 -0.47 -33.65 3.70
N SER A 4 0.54 -34.30 4.30
CA SER A 4 1.94 -33.88 4.17
C SER A 4 2.46 -33.79 2.72
N THR A 5 2.19 -34.79 1.88
CA THR A 5 2.68 -34.81 0.49
C THR A 5 1.97 -33.77 -0.39
N ARG A 6 0.66 -33.54 -0.20
CA ARG A 6 -0.07 -32.54 -0.98
C ARG A 6 0.37 -31.12 -0.62
N ASP A 7 0.59 -30.85 0.66
CA ASP A 7 1.06 -29.55 1.13
C ASP A 7 2.49 -29.26 0.63
N GLU A 8 3.36 -30.27 0.57
CA GLU A 8 4.68 -30.16 -0.02
C GLU A 8 4.61 -29.84 -1.53
N VAL A 9 3.78 -30.55 -2.29
CA VAL A 9 3.58 -30.31 -3.72
C VAL A 9 3.08 -28.88 -3.97
N LEU A 10 2.07 -28.42 -3.22
CA LEU A 10 1.53 -27.06 -3.38
C LEU A 10 2.58 -26.00 -3.07
N ARG A 11 3.36 -26.19 -2.00
CA ARG A 11 4.48 -25.30 -1.66
C ARG A 11 5.55 -25.29 -2.75
N HIS A 12 5.88 -26.45 -3.30
CA HIS A 12 6.84 -26.57 -4.40
C HIS A 12 6.37 -25.78 -5.63
N LEU A 13 5.11 -25.93 -6.03
CA LEU A 13 4.51 -25.17 -7.14
C LEU A 13 4.59 -23.66 -6.89
N GLN A 14 4.29 -23.19 -5.67
CA GLN A 14 4.41 -21.77 -5.33
C GLN A 14 5.86 -21.27 -5.43
N VAL A 15 6.82 -22.01 -4.87
CA VAL A 15 8.24 -21.62 -4.89
C VAL A 15 8.80 -21.57 -6.31
N THR A 16 8.35 -22.45 -7.20
CA THR A 16 8.78 -22.42 -8.61
C THR A 16 8.41 -21.12 -9.31
N GLY A 17 7.33 -20.46 -8.89
CA GLY A 17 6.96 -19.13 -9.37
C GLY A 17 8.00 -18.05 -9.06
N TYR A 18 8.79 -18.20 -8.00
CA TYR A 18 9.84 -17.23 -7.63
C TYR A 18 11.11 -17.33 -8.48
N ILE A 19 11.30 -18.44 -9.22
CA ILE A 19 12.49 -18.69 -10.04
C ILE A 19 12.19 -18.67 -11.54
N GLN A 20 11.07 -18.07 -11.95
CA GLN A 20 10.72 -17.85 -13.35
C GLN A 20 11.82 -17.01 -14.03
N PRO A 21 12.52 -17.53 -15.07
CA PRO A 21 13.53 -16.75 -15.79
C PRO A 21 12.93 -15.49 -16.43
N ALA A 22 13.66 -14.38 -16.40
CA ALA A 22 13.25 -13.10 -16.96
C ALA A 22 14.44 -12.27 -17.45
N LEU A 23 14.21 -11.38 -18.42
CA LEU A 23 15.16 -10.34 -18.79
C LEU A 23 14.98 -9.14 -17.84
N HIS A 24 15.69 -9.18 -16.72
CA HIS A 24 15.58 -8.14 -15.70
C HIS A 24 16.48 -6.94 -16.03
N LYS A 25 15.89 -5.80 -16.41
CA LYS A 25 16.61 -4.53 -16.62
C LYS A 25 16.32 -3.58 -15.46
N GLN A 26 17.32 -3.32 -14.62
CA GLN A 26 17.23 -2.25 -13.62
C GLN A 26 17.18 -0.89 -14.31
N THR A 27 16.43 0.06 -13.75
CA THR A 27 16.32 1.43 -14.27
C THR A 27 16.84 2.42 -13.23
N HIS A 28 17.92 3.11 -13.56
CA HIS A 28 18.65 4.00 -12.66
C HIS A 28 18.62 5.43 -13.23
N ALA A 29 17.50 6.13 -13.05
CA ALA A 29 17.28 7.49 -13.56
C ALA A 29 17.78 7.66 -15.02
N PRO A 30 17.17 6.93 -15.98
CA PRO A 30 17.63 6.90 -17.37
C PRO A 30 17.58 8.28 -18.02
N ALA A 31 18.39 8.47 -19.06
CA ALA A 31 18.40 9.72 -19.82
C ALA A 31 17.08 9.91 -20.59
N PRO A 32 16.68 11.15 -20.93
CA PRO A 32 15.40 11.41 -21.59
C PRO A 32 15.23 10.71 -22.94
N ASP A 33 16.31 10.46 -23.69
CA ASP A 33 16.31 9.75 -24.97
C ASP A 33 16.05 8.25 -24.84
N GLU A 34 16.20 7.68 -23.64
CA GLU A 34 15.82 6.29 -23.35
C GLU A 34 14.32 6.14 -23.02
N ILE A 35 13.57 7.25 -22.86
CA ILE A 35 12.15 7.25 -22.51
C ILE A 35 11.30 7.40 -23.77
N THR A 36 10.80 6.28 -24.27
CA THR A 36 9.83 6.27 -25.38
C THR A 36 8.45 6.77 -24.94
N HIS A 37 7.55 7.03 -25.89
CA HIS A 37 6.16 7.40 -25.59
C HIS A 37 5.43 6.32 -24.76
N GLU A 38 5.68 5.05 -25.07
CA GLU A 38 5.10 3.90 -24.36
C GLU A 38 5.57 3.87 -22.91
N LEU A 39 6.88 4.05 -22.68
CA LEU A 39 7.44 4.13 -21.33
C LEU A 39 6.92 5.34 -20.57
N TYR A 40 6.85 6.50 -21.22
CA TYR A 40 6.30 7.70 -20.60
C TYR A 40 4.87 7.45 -20.10
N ARG A 41 3.97 6.94 -20.96
CA ARG A 41 2.59 6.62 -20.59
C ARG A 41 2.51 5.58 -19.46
N ALA A 42 3.40 4.58 -19.47
CA ALA A 42 3.47 3.57 -18.42
C ALA A 42 3.95 4.17 -17.08
N TYR A 43 4.90 5.10 -17.08
CA TYR A 43 5.42 5.75 -15.86
C TYR A 43 4.41 6.70 -15.21
N ILE A 44 3.62 7.42 -16.01
CA ILE A 44 2.67 8.43 -15.50
C ILE A 44 1.25 7.88 -15.28
N ARG A 45 1.05 6.57 -15.38
CA ARG A 45 -0.28 5.95 -15.25
C ARG A 45 -0.91 6.23 -13.87
N PRO A 46 -2.24 6.38 -13.79
CA PRO A 46 -2.93 6.29 -12.51
C PRO A 46 -2.91 4.82 -12.03
N VAL A 47 -2.20 4.55 -10.94
CA VAL A 47 -1.86 3.16 -10.55
C VAL A 47 -3.06 2.31 -10.13
N HIS A 48 -4.21 2.92 -9.82
CA HIS A 48 -5.45 2.20 -9.54
C HIS A 48 -6.14 1.60 -10.77
N ASP A 49 -5.76 2.02 -11.98
CA ASP A 49 -6.43 1.63 -13.22
C ASP A 49 -5.81 0.33 -13.75
N VAL A 50 -6.16 -0.78 -13.09
CA VAL A 50 -5.64 -2.13 -13.38
C VAL A 50 -6.65 -2.98 -14.19
N GLY A 51 -7.75 -2.37 -14.65
CA GLY A 51 -8.82 -3.05 -15.37
C GLY A 51 -8.32 -3.61 -16.71
N GLY A 52 -8.42 -4.92 -16.89
CA GLY A 52 -8.00 -5.61 -18.12
C GLY A 52 -6.54 -6.04 -18.17
N GLU A 53 -5.78 -5.84 -17.09
CA GLU A 53 -4.44 -6.42 -16.95
C GLU A 53 -4.49 -7.94 -16.79
N TYR A 54 -3.42 -8.62 -17.21
CA TYR A 54 -3.28 -10.06 -17.01
C TYR A 54 -2.89 -10.36 -15.55
N ASP A 55 -3.57 -11.33 -14.95
CA ASP A 55 -3.24 -11.87 -13.63
C ASP A 55 -3.49 -13.39 -13.61
N VAL A 56 -2.96 -14.06 -12.59
CA VAL A 56 -3.12 -15.51 -12.39
C VAL A 56 -4.42 -15.82 -11.63
N PRO A 57 -4.97 -17.03 -11.79
CA PRO A 57 -6.06 -17.48 -10.93
C PRO A 57 -5.60 -17.55 -9.46
N ILE A 58 -6.40 -16.96 -8.56
CA ILE A 58 -6.19 -17.04 -7.12
C ILE A 58 -7.46 -17.58 -6.44
N ARG A 59 -7.29 -18.19 -5.28
CA ARG A 59 -8.41 -18.49 -4.39
C ARG A 59 -8.74 -17.24 -3.59
N TYR A 60 -9.97 -16.74 -3.71
CA TYR A 60 -10.43 -15.68 -2.82
C TYR A 60 -10.65 -16.22 -1.41
N GLU A 61 -10.21 -15.43 -0.43
CA GLU A 61 -10.28 -15.75 0.99
C GLU A 61 -10.81 -14.55 1.75
N GLU A 62 -11.57 -14.82 2.81
CA GLU A 62 -11.99 -13.80 3.75
C GLU A 62 -10.82 -13.43 4.67
N LYS A 63 -10.77 -12.17 5.11
CA LYS A 63 -9.81 -11.69 6.11
C LYS A 63 -10.57 -11.13 7.30
N GLU A 64 -10.20 -11.55 8.50
CA GLU A 64 -10.70 -10.91 9.73
C GLU A 64 -10.21 -9.46 9.81
N GLU A 65 -11.09 -8.54 10.21
CA GLU A 65 -10.77 -7.13 10.34
C GLU A 65 -9.91 -6.88 11.59
N GLU A 66 -8.80 -6.19 11.42
CA GLU A 66 -7.97 -5.77 12.54
C GLU A 66 -8.57 -4.52 13.20
N ILE A 67 -8.39 -4.37 14.51
CA ILE A 67 -8.90 -3.20 15.25
C ILE A 67 -8.38 -1.88 14.65
N TRP A 68 -7.12 -1.84 14.21
CA TRP A 68 -6.54 -0.64 13.60
C TRP A 68 -7.11 -0.35 12.20
N GLU A 69 -7.54 -1.37 11.45
CA GLU A 69 -8.18 -1.20 10.14
C GLU A 69 -9.54 -0.53 10.31
N LEU A 70 -10.33 -1.04 11.25
CA LEU A 70 -11.64 -0.47 11.60
C LEU A 70 -11.51 0.99 12.08
N ASN A 71 -10.55 1.26 12.98
CA ASN A 71 -10.26 2.61 13.46
C ASN A 71 -9.79 3.53 12.31
N THR A 72 -9.02 3.01 11.36
CA THR A 72 -8.56 3.75 10.19
C THR A 72 -9.71 4.12 9.27
N PHE A 73 -10.61 3.17 9.00
CA PHE A 73 -11.82 3.41 8.22
C PHE A 73 -12.68 4.50 8.88
N ALA A 74 -13.00 4.34 10.17
CA ALA A 74 -13.77 5.31 10.93
C ALA A 74 -13.10 6.71 10.93
N THR A 75 -11.78 6.77 11.09
CA THR A 75 -11.02 8.02 11.03
C THR A 75 -11.14 8.70 9.67
N CYS A 76 -10.97 7.96 8.58
CA CYS A 76 -11.03 8.52 7.22
C CYS A 76 -12.42 9.09 6.91
N GLU A 77 -13.47 8.38 7.29
CA GLU A 77 -14.85 8.82 7.08
C GLU A 77 -15.22 9.96 8.04
N CYS A 78 -14.70 10.00 9.26
CA CYS A 78 -14.87 11.15 10.16
C CYS A 78 -14.17 12.41 9.65
N LEU A 79 -12.95 12.30 9.10
CA LEU A 79 -12.26 13.41 8.45
C LEU A 79 -13.09 13.95 7.27
N ALA A 80 -13.71 13.06 6.48
CA ALA A 80 -14.61 13.45 5.40
C ALA A 80 -15.88 14.12 5.89
N TRP A 81 -16.55 13.51 6.87
CA TRP A 81 -17.73 14.07 7.50
C TRP A 81 -17.48 15.48 8.06
N ARG A 82 -16.31 15.71 8.66
CA ARG A 82 -15.94 17.00 9.24
C ARG A 82 -15.27 17.96 8.26
N GLY A 83 -15.28 17.67 6.96
CA GLY A 83 -14.89 18.59 5.91
C GLY A 83 -13.37 18.77 5.73
N VAL A 84 -12.55 17.90 6.30
CA VAL A 84 -11.09 17.90 6.04
C VAL A 84 -10.81 17.55 4.58
N TRP A 85 -11.61 16.64 4.01
CA TRP A 85 -11.58 16.28 2.59
C TRP A 85 -12.93 15.75 2.13
N ASN A 86 -13.09 15.51 0.83
CA ASN A 86 -14.12 14.61 0.31
C ASN A 86 -13.52 13.23 -0.04
N ALA A 87 -14.40 12.26 -0.33
CA ALA A 87 -13.96 10.89 -0.65
C ALA A 87 -13.14 10.80 -1.95
N GLU A 88 -13.34 11.69 -2.94
CA GLU A 88 -12.53 11.72 -4.16
C GLU A 88 -11.11 12.24 -3.91
N GLU A 89 -10.97 13.28 -3.08
CA GLU A 89 -9.67 13.77 -2.62
C GLU A 89 -8.88 12.66 -1.91
N ARG A 90 -9.57 11.81 -1.13
CA ARG A 90 -8.99 10.60 -0.54
C ARG A 90 -8.62 9.58 -1.60
N ARG A 91 -9.54 9.18 -2.50
CA ARG A 91 -9.29 8.17 -3.54
C ARG A 91 -8.08 8.52 -4.41
N ARG A 92 -7.96 9.78 -4.83
CA ARG A 92 -6.80 10.27 -5.60
C ARG A 92 -5.50 10.11 -4.81
N ARG A 93 -5.45 10.59 -3.56
CA ARG A 93 -4.22 10.46 -2.74
C ARG A 93 -3.87 9.01 -2.41
N GLN A 94 -4.87 8.23 -2.04
CA GLN A 94 -4.75 6.89 -1.48
C GLN A 94 -4.45 5.82 -2.54
N ASN A 95 -5.00 6.00 -3.74
CA ASN A 95 -4.94 5.00 -4.81
C ASN A 95 -4.16 5.50 -6.03
N VAL A 96 -3.67 6.75 -6.05
CA VAL A 96 -2.85 7.29 -7.15
C VAL A 96 -1.53 7.86 -6.63
N ASP A 97 -1.57 8.88 -5.76
CA ASP A 97 -0.36 9.62 -5.35
C ASP A 97 0.67 8.78 -4.57
N VAL A 98 0.24 7.66 -3.96
CA VAL A 98 1.15 6.71 -3.29
C VAL A 98 2.19 6.10 -4.25
N GLY A 99 1.92 6.13 -5.56
CA GLY A 99 2.80 5.56 -6.58
C GLY A 99 2.77 4.03 -6.65
N GLN A 100 3.34 3.48 -7.72
CA GLN A 100 3.19 2.06 -8.09
C GLN A 100 3.69 1.10 -7.00
N THR A 101 4.88 1.38 -6.46
CA THR A 101 5.52 0.51 -5.47
C THR A 101 4.69 0.38 -4.20
N ALA A 102 4.22 1.50 -3.64
CA ALA A 102 3.43 1.47 -2.42
C ALA A 102 2.00 0.98 -2.67
N TYR A 103 1.44 1.20 -3.88
CA TYR A 103 0.08 0.80 -4.22
C TYR A 103 -0.12 -0.72 -4.12
N LEU A 104 0.82 -1.50 -4.66
CA LEU A 104 0.78 -2.97 -4.64
C LEU A 104 1.62 -3.59 -3.51
N GLY A 105 2.58 -2.86 -2.95
CA GLY A 105 3.47 -3.36 -1.90
C GLY A 105 2.95 -3.21 -0.47
N LEU A 106 1.99 -2.30 -0.23
CA LEU A 106 1.40 -2.08 1.09
C LEU A 106 0.00 -2.71 1.21
N PRO A 107 -0.41 -3.14 2.42
CA PRO A 107 -1.77 -3.60 2.66
C PRO A 107 -2.81 -2.53 2.32
N TYR A 108 -4.01 -2.98 1.95
CA TYR A 108 -5.13 -2.11 1.56
C TYR A 108 -5.35 -0.97 2.57
N TYR A 109 -5.62 -1.29 3.83
CA TYR A 109 -5.83 -0.28 4.87
C TYR A 109 -4.55 0.45 5.32
N GLY A 110 -3.38 -0.10 5.06
CA GLY A 110 -2.11 0.62 5.25
C GLY A 110 -2.06 1.89 4.40
N ARG A 111 -2.56 1.83 3.16
CA ARG A 111 -2.66 3.01 2.28
C ARG A 111 -3.69 4.02 2.77
N TRP A 112 -4.82 3.56 3.32
CA TRP A 112 -5.81 4.45 3.94
C TRP A 112 -5.20 5.22 5.11
N LEU A 113 -4.52 4.52 6.03
CA LEU A 113 -3.91 5.11 7.21
C LEU A 113 -2.83 6.14 6.85
N LEU A 114 -1.91 5.79 5.94
CA LEU A 114 -0.88 6.71 5.46
C LEU A 114 -1.50 7.95 4.81
N THR A 115 -2.58 7.78 4.06
CA THR A 115 -3.28 8.88 3.40
C THR A 115 -4.02 9.79 4.38
N ALA A 116 -4.59 9.23 5.45
CA ALA A 116 -5.19 9.99 6.55
C ALA A 116 -4.13 10.82 7.30
N ALA A 117 -2.95 10.27 7.56
CA ALA A 117 -1.84 11.07 8.11
C ALA A 117 -1.39 12.15 7.13
N ARG A 118 -1.28 11.80 5.84
CA ARG A 118 -0.80 12.71 4.79
C ARG A 118 -1.70 13.91 4.57
N ILE A 119 -3.03 13.74 4.58
CA ILE A 119 -3.96 14.86 4.37
C ILE A 119 -3.87 15.91 5.48
N LEU A 120 -3.60 15.50 6.72
CA LEU A 120 -3.41 16.42 7.84
C LEU A 120 -2.17 17.30 7.63
N VAL A 121 -1.09 16.74 7.10
CA VAL A 121 0.14 17.47 6.78
C VAL A 121 -0.03 18.35 5.55
N ASP A 122 -0.55 17.80 4.45
CA ASP A 122 -0.71 18.53 3.18
C ASP A 122 -1.66 19.73 3.31
N LYS A 123 -2.69 19.64 4.16
CA LYS A 123 -3.59 20.76 4.48
C LYS A 123 -3.17 21.55 5.72
N GLN A 124 -1.99 21.27 6.26
CA GLN A 124 -1.37 22.01 7.37
C GLN A 124 -2.24 22.05 8.66
N TYR A 125 -3.13 21.08 8.85
CA TYR A 125 -3.80 20.87 10.13
C TYR A 125 -2.81 20.42 11.22
N VAL A 126 -1.73 19.77 10.80
CA VAL A 126 -0.53 19.50 11.60
C VAL A 126 0.71 19.73 10.74
N THR A 127 1.82 20.06 11.36
CA THR A 127 3.14 20.04 10.74
C THR A 127 3.69 18.61 10.65
N LEU A 128 4.63 18.37 9.72
CA LEU A 128 5.34 17.09 9.67
C LEU A 128 6.10 16.80 10.98
N THR A 129 6.66 17.85 11.61
CA THR A 129 7.34 17.75 12.90
C THR A 129 6.40 17.24 14.00
N GLU A 130 5.17 17.75 14.07
CA GLU A 130 4.17 17.28 15.05
C GLU A 130 3.79 15.82 14.79
N LEU A 131 3.63 15.41 13.53
CA LEU A 131 3.35 14.01 13.19
C LEU A 131 4.51 13.08 13.62
N VAL A 132 5.75 13.44 13.30
CA VAL A 132 6.94 12.65 13.69
C VAL A 132 7.09 12.58 15.21
N ASN A 133 6.91 13.71 15.90
CA ASN A 133 6.96 13.75 17.36
C ASN A 133 5.83 12.90 17.98
N LYS A 134 4.64 12.89 17.39
CA LYS A 134 3.53 12.05 17.85
C LYS A 134 3.82 10.57 17.66
N ILE A 135 4.42 10.17 16.52
CA ILE A 135 4.85 8.78 16.30
C ILE A 135 5.86 8.36 17.38
N GLU A 136 6.83 9.21 17.69
CA GLU A 136 7.84 8.94 18.70
C GLU A 136 7.24 8.84 20.11
N GLU A 137 6.35 9.75 20.48
CA GLU A 137 5.61 9.69 21.75
C GLU A 137 4.82 8.38 21.88
N VAL A 138 4.13 7.95 20.82
CA VAL A 138 3.36 6.70 20.83
C VAL A 138 4.27 5.49 20.99
N LYS A 139 5.40 5.42 20.27
CA LYS A 139 6.39 4.33 20.44
C LYS A 139 6.88 4.23 21.89
N ASN A 140 7.33 5.34 22.47
CA ASN A 140 7.80 5.41 23.85
C ASN A 140 6.75 4.94 24.86
N ARG A 141 5.48 5.27 24.62
CA ARG A 141 4.36 4.82 25.47
C ARG A 141 4.23 3.30 25.50
N TYR A 142 4.41 2.63 24.36
CA TYR A 142 4.32 1.18 24.28
C TYR A 142 5.58 0.48 24.81
N GLU A 143 6.77 1.05 24.63
CA GLU A 143 8.01 0.53 25.22
C GLU A 143 7.99 0.57 26.75
N GLN A 144 7.43 1.64 27.34
CA GLN A 144 7.28 1.76 28.79
C GLN A 144 6.19 0.83 29.37
N SER A 145 5.23 0.42 28.53
CA SER A 145 4.09 -0.41 28.95
C SER A 145 4.31 -1.92 28.74
N ALA A 146 5.38 -2.30 28.03
CA ALA A 146 5.75 -3.70 27.84
C ALA A 146 6.34 -4.28 29.14
N PRO A 147 5.91 -5.46 29.62
CA PRO A 147 6.59 -6.14 30.72
C PRO A 147 8.04 -6.45 30.29
N ARG A 148 9.00 -6.12 31.16
CA ARG A 148 10.40 -6.53 31.00
C ARG A 148 10.56 -8.04 31.10
#